data_AF-A0A932GQ43-F1
#
_entry.id   AF-A0A932GQ43-F1
#
_cell.length_a   1.000
_cell.length_b   1.000
_cell.length_c   1.000
_cell.angle_alpha   90.00
_cell.angle_beta   90.00
_cell.angle_gamma   90.00
#
_symmetry.space_group_name_H-M   'P 1'
#
loop_
_entity.id
_entity.type
_entity.pdbx_description
1 polymer ?
#
loop_
_entity_poly.entity_id
_entity_poly.type
_entity_poly.pdbx_seq_one_letter_code
_entity_poly.pdbx_strand_id
1 'polypeptide(L)'
;MSRWFRGVPQYSLLAGILLLALVSCSTTRLEQALQGKFEFTENNRIINDYCQGCHVHKGFLPDQHVSSAVRLYDRPPYTQARECRVCHYLEGDPAEKNEHRGTRWPQWVAAGKFRSFEAQELRSQGSSAH
;
A
#
# COMPACT_ATOMS: atom_id res chain seq x y z
N MET A 1 31.89 36.35 -32.35
CA MET A 1 31.98 35.00 -31.74
C MET A 1 31.73 35.11 -30.25
N SER A 2 30.66 34.45 -29.80
CA SER A 2 30.47 33.79 -28.49
C SER A 2 30.93 34.50 -27.20
N ARG A 3 29.95 34.95 -26.39
CA ARG A 3 30.06 34.98 -24.91
C ARG A 3 28.68 35.18 -24.24
N TRP A 4 27.73 34.28 -24.54
CA TRP A 4 26.41 34.22 -23.90
C TRP A 4 26.33 33.07 -22.89
N PHE A 5 27.27 32.95 -21.95
CA PHE A 5 27.13 32.04 -20.80
C PHE A 5 27.95 32.60 -19.65
N ARG A 6 27.37 33.55 -18.88
CA ARG A 6 27.89 33.93 -17.56
C ARG A 6 26.85 33.60 -16.52
N GLY A 7 27.17 32.56 -15.74
CA GLY A 7 26.82 32.38 -14.35
C GLY A 7 25.32 32.28 -14.06
N VAL A 8 24.78 31.06 -14.09
CA VAL A 8 23.66 30.76 -13.19
C VAL A 8 24.16 31.07 -11.77
N PRO A 9 23.54 32.00 -11.02
CA PRO A 9 24.00 32.32 -9.69
C PRO A 9 23.94 31.06 -8.83
N GLN A 10 25.00 30.81 -8.05
CA GLN A 10 25.12 29.64 -7.18
C GLN A 10 23.91 29.49 -6.23
N TYR A 11 23.28 30.61 -5.88
CA TYR A 11 22.03 30.69 -5.11
C TYR A 11 20.79 30.15 -5.84
N SER A 12 20.72 30.23 -7.16
CA SER A 12 19.60 29.72 -7.96
C SER A 12 19.61 28.18 -8.06
N LEU A 13 20.79 27.57 -8.11
CA LEU A 13 20.95 26.11 -8.03
C LEU A 13 20.60 25.59 -6.63
N LEU A 14 21.05 26.28 -5.58
CA LEU A 14 20.72 25.92 -4.20
C LEU A 14 19.23 26.07 -3.89
N ALA A 15 18.58 27.14 -4.37
CA ALA A 15 17.15 27.34 -4.25
C ALA A 15 16.34 26.26 -5.00
N GLY A 16 16.80 25.84 -6.18
CA GLY A 16 16.19 24.74 -6.93
C GLY A 16 16.28 23.39 -6.21
N ILE A 17 17.44 23.06 -5.64
CA ILE A 17 17.65 21.83 -4.86
C ILE A 17 16.81 21.84 -3.58
N LEU A 18 16.72 22.98 -2.89
CA LEU A 18 15.91 23.12 -1.68
C LEU A 18 14.40 22.97 -1.97
N LEU A 19 13.91 23.52 -3.10
CA LEU A 19 12.52 23.35 -3.53
C LEU A 19 12.22 21.89 -3.93
N LEU A 20 13.16 21.18 -4.55
CA LEU A 20 13.02 19.75 -4.87
C LEU A 20 13.03 18.84 -3.62
N ALA A 21 13.72 19.26 -2.56
CA ALA A 21 13.72 18.54 -1.28
C ALA A 21 12.36 18.64 -0.53
N LEU A 22 11.56 19.67 -0.81
CA LEU A 22 10.27 19.91 -0.15
C LEU A 22 9.09 19.15 -0.78
N VAL A 23 9.28 18.47 -1.92
CA VAL A 23 8.21 17.72 -2.63
C VAL A 23 8.26 16.19 -2.44
N SER A 24 9.14 15.65 -1.59
CA SER A 24 9.11 14.22 -1.26
C SER A 24 8.12 13.91 -0.14
N CYS A 25 6.83 13.87 -0.46
CA CYS A 25 5.89 13.02 0.29
C CYS A 25 6.13 11.56 -0.14
N SER A 26 7.11 10.90 0.46
CA SER A 26 7.35 9.47 0.22
C SER A 26 6.39 8.64 1.07
N THR A 27 5.60 7.78 0.43
CA THR A 27 4.74 6.77 1.07
C THR A 27 5.56 5.83 1.97
N THR A 28 5.03 5.44 3.12
CA THR A 28 5.76 4.52 4.02
C THR A 28 5.92 3.13 3.38
N ARG A 29 6.93 2.36 3.82
CA ARG A 29 7.14 1.00 3.31
C ARG A 29 5.93 0.08 3.55
N LEU A 30 5.20 0.30 4.65
CA LEU A 30 3.95 -0.39 4.93
C LEU A 30 2.87 -0.02 3.91
N GLU A 31 2.70 1.27 3.62
CA GLU A 31 1.74 1.74 2.64
C GLU A 31 2.01 1.13 1.26
N GLN A 32 3.29 1.09 0.85
CA GLN A 32 3.70 0.46 -0.40
C GLN A 32 3.37 -1.04 -0.42
N ALA A 33 3.58 -1.75 0.70
CA ALA A 33 3.24 -3.16 0.81
C ALA A 33 1.72 -3.40 0.74
N LEU A 34 0.92 -2.56 1.41
CA LEU A 34 -0.55 -2.63 1.33
C LEU A 34 -1.09 -2.23 -0.06
N GLN A 35 -0.33 -1.46 -0.83
CA GLN A 35 -0.61 -1.16 -2.25
C GLN A 35 -0.14 -2.27 -3.21
N GLY A 36 0.55 -3.30 -2.71
CA GLY A 36 1.05 -4.40 -3.53
C GLY A 36 2.26 -4.02 -4.40
N LYS A 37 3.09 -3.06 -3.97
CA LYS A 37 4.26 -2.60 -4.74
C LYS A 37 5.48 -3.52 -4.69
N PHE A 38 5.50 -4.52 -3.80
CA PHE A 38 6.55 -5.51 -3.73
C PHE A 38 6.06 -6.89 -4.19
N GLU A 39 7.01 -7.82 -4.34
CA GLU A 39 6.71 -9.24 -4.55
C GLU A 39 5.87 -9.81 -3.40
N PHE A 40 5.07 -10.82 -3.71
CA PHE A 40 4.12 -11.46 -2.78
C PHE A 40 4.71 -11.75 -1.39
N THR A 41 5.88 -12.39 -1.33
CA THR A 41 6.54 -12.77 -0.07
C THR A 41 6.96 -11.54 0.74
N GLU A 42 7.40 -10.49 0.06
CA GLU A 42 7.89 -9.27 0.70
C GLU A 42 6.74 -8.40 1.23
N ASN A 43 5.64 -8.26 0.46
CA ASN A 43 4.43 -7.61 0.95
C ASN A 43 3.94 -8.27 2.24
N ASN A 44 3.82 -9.61 2.22
CA ASN A 44 3.38 -10.36 3.38
C ASN A 44 4.32 -10.18 4.57
N ARG A 45 5.64 -10.25 4.36
CA ARG A 45 6.60 -10.00 5.44
C ARG A 45 6.40 -8.64 6.08
N ILE A 46 6.39 -7.57 5.28
CA ILE A 46 6.27 -6.18 5.78
C ILE A 46 4.97 -5.99 6.56
N ILE A 47 3.84 -6.46 6.02
CA ILE A 47 2.52 -6.29 6.63
C ILE A 47 2.43 -7.12 7.92
N ASN A 48 2.93 -8.36 7.91
CA ASN A 48 2.87 -9.24 9.07
C ASN A 48 3.73 -8.73 10.22
N ASP A 49 4.95 -8.27 9.92
CA ASP A 49 5.85 -7.67 10.91
C ASP A 49 5.19 -6.45 11.57
N TYR A 50 4.53 -5.60 10.78
CA TYR A 50 3.79 -4.45 11.29
C TYR A 50 2.61 -4.86 12.18
N CYS A 51 1.82 -5.84 11.75
CA CYS A 51 0.71 -6.37 12.54
C CYS A 51 1.21 -6.94 13.87
N GLN A 52 2.21 -7.81 13.85
CA GLN A 52 2.77 -8.43 15.06
C GLN A 52 3.48 -7.44 15.98
N GLY A 53 4.01 -6.34 15.44
CA GLY A 53 4.60 -5.25 16.21
C GLY A 53 3.58 -4.49 17.08
N CYS A 54 2.29 -4.58 16.78
CA CYS A 54 1.24 -3.99 17.62
C CYS A 54 0.95 -4.87 18.84
N HIS A 55 0.83 -4.27 20.03
CA HIS A 55 0.58 -5.01 21.28
C HIS A 55 -0.69 -5.89 21.23
N VAL A 56 -1.75 -5.43 20.56
CA VAL A 56 -3.01 -6.17 20.36
C VAL A 56 -2.88 -7.40 19.47
N HIS A 57 -1.79 -7.49 18.70
CA HIS A 57 -1.57 -8.52 17.68
C HIS A 57 -0.25 -9.27 17.89
N LYS A 58 0.39 -9.18 19.06
CA LYS A 58 1.66 -9.86 19.34
C LYS A 58 1.58 -11.40 19.19
N GLY A 59 0.39 -11.98 19.35
CA GLY A 59 0.10 -13.41 19.10
C GLY A 59 -0.53 -13.69 17.74
N PHE A 60 -0.53 -12.72 16.82
CA PHE A 60 -1.13 -12.85 15.49
C PHE A 60 -0.37 -13.86 14.63
N LEU A 61 -1.11 -14.84 14.09
CA LEU A 61 -0.62 -15.81 13.12
C LEU A 61 -1.24 -15.50 11.75
N PRO A 62 -0.48 -14.91 10.81
CA PRO A 62 -1.00 -14.44 9.53
C PRO A 62 -1.73 -15.53 8.72
N ASP A 63 -1.14 -16.72 8.61
CA ASP A 63 -1.71 -17.80 7.79
C ASP A 63 -3.03 -18.32 8.37
N GLN A 64 -3.11 -18.42 9.71
CA GLN A 64 -4.35 -18.81 10.39
C GLN A 64 -5.42 -17.72 10.24
N HIS A 65 -5.00 -16.45 10.34
CA HIS A 65 -5.91 -15.34 10.15
C HIS A 65 -6.48 -15.30 8.74
N VAL A 66 -5.65 -15.39 7.70
CA VAL A 66 -6.10 -15.37 6.30
C VAL A 66 -7.00 -16.57 6.02
N SER A 67 -6.58 -17.79 6.40
CA SER A 67 -7.37 -19.00 6.16
C SER A 67 -8.75 -19.00 6.85
N SER A 68 -8.90 -18.24 7.94
CA SER A 68 -10.21 -18.02 8.57
C SER A 68 -10.99 -16.86 7.95
N ALA A 69 -10.33 -15.76 7.61
CA ALA A 69 -10.96 -14.57 7.04
C ALA A 69 -11.56 -14.83 5.65
N VAL A 70 -10.91 -15.62 4.79
CA VAL A 70 -11.44 -15.92 3.43
C VAL A 70 -12.82 -16.57 3.46
N ARG A 71 -13.17 -17.28 4.53
CA ARG A 71 -14.47 -17.94 4.71
C ARG A 71 -15.62 -16.97 5.01
N LEU A 72 -15.31 -15.71 5.34
CA LEU A 72 -16.30 -14.67 5.61
C LEU A 72 -16.83 -14.01 4.33
N TYR A 73 -16.17 -14.23 3.19
CA TYR A 73 -16.50 -13.60 1.92
C TYR A 73 -17.15 -14.60 0.95
N ASP A 74 -17.91 -14.08 0.00
CA ASP A 74 -18.69 -14.86 -0.97
C ASP A 74 -18.10 -14.83 -2.40
N ARG A 75 -17.06 -14.02 -2.64
CA ARG A 75 -16.51 -13.79 -3.98
C ARG A 75 -15.00 -13.53 -4.02
N PRO A 76 -14.34 -13.84 -5.14
CA PRO A 76 -12.98 -13.37 -5.44
C PRO A 76 -12.92 -11.83 -5.50
N PRO A 77 -11.74 -11.21 -5.23
CA PRO A 77 -10.48 -11.85 -4.87
C PRO A 77 -10.44 -12.33 -3.40
N TYR A 78 -11.41 -11.94 -2.58
CA TYR A 78 -11.36 -12.15 -1.12
C TYR A 78 -11.38 -13.62 -0.71
N THR A 79 -12.17 -14.47 -1.38
CA THR A 79 -12.20 -15.93 -1.11
C THR A 79 -10.90 -16.64 -1.47
N GLN A 80 -10.03 -15.98 -2.23
CA GLN A 80 -8.74 -16.49 -2.67
C GLN A 80 -7.57 -15.69 -2.06
N ALA A 81 -7.85 -14.83 -1.10
CA ALA A 81 -6.84 -13.94 -0.53
C ALA A 81 -5.70 -14.75 0.11
N ARG A 82 -4.48 -14.34 -0.21
CA ARG A 82 -3.23 -14.88 0.37
C ARG A 82 -2.38 -13.80 1.05
N GLU A 83 -2.84 -12.55 1.00
CA GLU A 83 -2.18 -11.39 1.60
C GLU A 83 -3.19 -10.58 2.39
N CYS A 84 -2.78 -10.03 3.53
CA CYS A 84 -3.61 -9.15 4.35
C CYS A 84 -4.11 -7.92 3.57
N ARG A 85 -3.33 -7.42 2.59
CA ARG A 85 -3.68 -6.25 1.77
C ARG A 85 -4.95 -6.41 0.92
N VAL A 86 -5.37 -7.65 0.66
CA VAL A 86 -6.61 -7.90 -0.10
C VAL A 86 -7.82 -7.41 0.70
N CYS A 87 -7.79 -7.59 2.03
CA CYS A 87 -8.87 -7.17 2.92
C CYS A 87 -8.57 -5.84 3.62
N HIS A 88 -7.30 -5.54 3.90
CA HIS A 88 -6.89 -4.35 4.66
C HIS A 88 -6.22 -3.30 3.78
N TYR A 89 -6.39 -2.04 4.15
CA TYR A 89 -5.79 -0.90 3.47
C TYR A 89 -5.53 0.23 4.46
N LEU A 90 -4.76 1.24 4.07
CA LEU A 90 -4.64 2.48 4.82
C LEU A 90 -5.63 3.51 4.26
N GLU A 91 -6.33 4.18 5.16
CA GLU A 91 -7.15 5.36 4.95
C GLU A 91 -6.41 6.58 5.52
N GLY A 92 -6.32 7.65 4.73
CA GLY A 92 -5.75 8.92 5.16
C GLY A 92 -4.97 9.65 4.05
N ASP A 93 -4.79 10.96 4.24
CA ASP A 93 -3.83 11.76 3.49
C ASP A 93 -2.42 11.43 4.03
N PRO A 94 -1.40 11.15 3.18
CA PRO A 94 -0.02 10.99 3.63
C PRO A 94 0.51 12.15 4.50
N ALA A 95 -0.10 13.34 4.43
CA ALA A 95 0.22 14.49 5.26
C ALA A 95 -0.37 14.44 6.68
N GLU A 96 -1.39 13.61 6.92
CA GLU A 96 -1.98 13.39 8.24
C GLU A 96 -1.36 12.18 8.92
N LYS A 97 -0.67 12.39 10.05
CA LYS A 97 0.06 11.35 10.82
C LYS A 97 -0.83 10.26 11.42
N ASN A 98 -2.14 10.29 11.18
CA ASN A 98 -3.09 9.31 11.67
C ASN A 98 -3.52 8.42 10.50
N GLU A 99 -2.64 7.49 10.11
CA GLU A 99 -2.99 6.41 9.18
C GLU A 99 -4.11 5.57 9.82
N HIS A 100 -5.34 5.70 9.31
CA HIS A 100 -6.46 4.88 9.76
C HIS A 100 -6.41 3.56 9.00
N ARG A 101 -6.50 2.42 9.69
CA ARG A 101 -6.51 1.11 9.01
C ARG A 101 -7.94 0.79 8.59
N GLY A 102 -8.17 0.80 7.28
CA GLY A 102 -9.41 0.38 6.66
C GLY A 102 -9.49 -1.14 6.51
N THR A 103 -10.72 -1.66 6.54
CA THR A 103 -11.01 -3.07 6.22
C THR A 103 -12.16 -3.12 5.23
N ARG A 104 -11.99 -3.89 4.15
CA ARG A 104 -13.02 -4.17 3.16
C ARG A 104 -13.98 -5.20 3.72
N TRP A 105 -14.79 -4.79 4.70
CA TRP A 105 -15.67 -5.69 5.43
C TRP A 105 -16.63 -6.48 4.52
N PRO A 106 -16.97 -7.75 4.84
CA PRO A 106 -17.82 -8.60 4.00
C PRO A 106 -19.15 -7.95 3.60
N GLN A 107 -19.83 -7.26 4.52
CA GLN A 107 -21.09 -6.57 4.24
C GLN A 107 -20.95 -5.42 3.23
N TRP A 108 -19.79 -4.76 3.19
CA TRP A 108 -19.51 -3.68 2.23
C TRP A 108 -19.04 -4.21 0.88
N VAL A 109 -18.32 -5.33 0.88
CA VAL A 109 -18.02 -6.10 -0.32
C VAL A 109 -19.31 -6.60 -0.97
N ALA A 110 -20.23 -7.17 -0.17
CA ALA A 110 -21.53 -7.64 -0.64
C ALA A 110 -22.33 -6.50 -1.29
N ALA A 111 -22.31 -5.30 -0.68
CA ALA A 111 -22.91 -4.09 -1.21
C ALA A 111 -22.17 -3.49 -2.43
N GLY A 112 -21.02 -4.04 -2.83
CA GLY A 112 -20.28 -3.63 -4.02
C GLY A 112 -19.45 -2.35 -3.85
N LYS A 113 -19.11 -1.95 -2.62
CA LYS A 113 -18.35 -0.72 -2.33
C LYS A 113 -16.93 -0.73 -2.96
N PHE A 114 -16.38 -1.91 -3.27
CA PHE A 114 -14.98 -2.08 -3.66
C PHE A 114 -14.79 -2.67 -5.07
N ARG A 115 -15.78 -2.57 -5.96
CA ARG A 115 -15.72 -3.19 -7.31
C ARG A 115 -14.50 -2.77 -8.15
N SER A 116 -14.04 -1.53 -8.03
CA SER A 116 -12.85 -1.05 -8.75
C SER A 116 -11.59 -1.78 -8.30
N PHE A 117 -11.42 -1.94 -6.98
CA PHE A 117 -10.34 -2.70 -6.38
C PHE A 117 -10.43 -4.18 -6.77
N GLU A 118 -11.62 -4.79 -6.66
CA GLU A 118 -11.85 -6.20 -7.03
C GLU A 118 -11.42 -6.47 -8.47
N ALA A 119 -11.82 -5.60 -9.41
CA ALA A 119 -11.45 -5.73 -10.80
C ALA A 119 -9.93 -5.58 -11.03
N GLN A 120 -9.25 -4.71 -10.27
CA GLN A 120 -7.80 -4.54 -10.35
C GLN A 120 -7.06 -5.77 -9.83
N GLU A 121 -7.45 -6.27 -8.67
CA GLU A 121 -6.80 -7.40 -8.01
C GLU A 121 -6.98 -8.71 -8.81
N LEU A 122 -8.15 -8.91 -9.42
CA LEU A 122 -8.37 -10.07 -10.29
C LEU A 122 -7.51 -10.02 -11.56
N ARG A 123 -7.27 -8.82 -12.11
CA ARG A 123 -6.37 -8.65 -13.25
C ARG A 123 -4.92 -8.97 -12.87
N SER A 124 -4.44 -8.48 -11.74
CA SER A 124 -3.06 -8.75 -11.30
C SER A 124 -2.84 -10.25 -11.01
N GLN A 125 -3.82 -10.93 -10.40
CA GLN A 125 -3.74 -12.37 -10.15
C GLN A 125 -3.72 -13.21 -11.45
N GLY A 126 -4.43 -12.76 -12.49
CA GLY A 126 -4.39 -13.40 -13.81
C GLY A 126 -3.06 -13.20 -14.55
N SER A 127 -2.33 -12.11 -14.29
CA SER A 127 -1.03 -11.83 -14.92
C SER A 127 0.14 -12.57 -14.29
N SER A 128 0.02 -13.06 -13.06
CA SER A 128 1.07 -13.84 -12.37
C SER A 128 1.05 -15.34 -12.67
N ALA A 129 0.17 -15.81 -13.56
CA ALA A 129 0.00 -17.21 -13.93
C ALA A 129 0.72 -17.62 -15.24
N HIS A 130 1.58 -16.77 -15.78
CA HIS A 130 2.34 -17.00 -17.02
C HIS A 130 3.84 -16.83 -16.84
#